data_AF-A0A2V7E5D0-F1
#
_entry.id   AF-A0A2V7E5D0-F1
#
_cell.length_a   1.000
_cell.length_b   1.000
_cell.length_c   1.000
_cell.angle_alpha   90.00
_cell.angle_beta   90.00
_cell.angle_gamma   90.00
#
_symmetry.space_group_name_H-M   'P 1'
#
loop_
_entity.id
_entity.type
_entity.pdbx_description
1 polymer ?
#
loop_
_entity_poly.entity_id
_entity_poly.type
_entity_poly.pdbx_seq_one_letter_code
_entity_poly.pdbx_strand_id
1 'polypeptide(L)'
;MTRPGLYLIALAVLLSSGAAWGADTLGDRAAAIERASTEPDGMRVVLGHISRKLAIPVEKLRTEHQQIGLGWGDLFIAHRLAKETRLTVEQLAGELRSGRTWDEIARAHKVDPAPLIVEIQQSQDAIDRRAEDKSPNPMTLSGPGPGQPSASGLGGAGPQRRY
;
A
#
# COMPACT_ATOMS: atom_id res chain seq x y z
N MET A 1 -49.69 27.45 1.45
CA MET A 1 -49.54 26.72 0.17
C MET A 1 -48.55 27.54 -0.65
N THR A 2 -47.32 27.17 -0.98
CA THR A 2 -46.69 25.86 -1.22
C THR A 2 -45.17 26.08 -1.16
N ARG A 3 -44.43 25.37 -0.28
CA ARG A 3 -43.00 25.02 -0.51
C ARG A 3 -42.99 23.87 -1.54
N PRO A 4 -41.94 23.58 -2.35
CA PRO A 4 -40.50 23.74 -2.04
C PRO A 4 -39.60 24.08 -3.24
N GLY A 5 -38.32 24.36 -2.99
CA GLY A 5 -37.31 24.56 -4.03
C GLY A 5 -35.90 24.47 -3.45
N LEU A 6 -35.43 23.23 -3.37
CA LEU A 6 -34.11 22.78 -2.94
C LEU A 6 -32.98 23.53 -3.68
N TYR A 7 -32.14 24.29 -2.97
CA TYR A 7 -30.81 24.63 -3.48
C TYR A 7 -29.76 24.35 -2.40
N LEU A 8 -28.99 23.30 -2.69
CA LEU A 8 -27.72 22.94 -2.12
C LEU A 8 -26.80 24.17 -2.05
N ILE A 9 -26.61 24.74 -0.86
CA ILE A 9 -25.41 25.51 -0.60
C ILE A 9 -24.40 24.52 -0.06
N ALA A 10 -23.56 24.05 -0.98
CA ALA A 10 -22.35 23.31 -0.70
C ALA A 10 -21.49 24.12 0.30
N LEU A 11 -21.55 23.74 1.58
CA LEU A 11 -20.64 24.30 2.57
C LEU A 11 -19.32 23.53 2.44
N ALA A 12 -18.39 24.17 1.73
CA ALA A 12 -17.01 23.77 1.60
C ALA A 12 -16.37 23.60 2.99
N VAL A 13 -16.21 22.35 3.43
CA VAL A 13 -15.22 22.04 4.45
C VAL A 13 -13.89 21.93 3.73
N LEU A 14 -13.30 23.11 3.50
CA LEU A 14 -11.88 23.26 3.22
C LEU A 14 -11.15 22.71 4.45
N LEU A 15 -10.72 21.44 4.41
CA LEU A 15 -9.77 20.94 5.40
C LEU A 15 -8.44 21.67 5.15
N SER A 16 -8.28 22.76 5.88
CA SER A 16 -7.00 23.41 6.14
C SER A 16 -6.13 22.46 6.96
N SER A 17 -5.57 21.44 6.30
CA SER A 17 -4.37 20.78 6.80
C SER A 17 -3.23 21.73 6.50
N GLY A 18 -2.79 22.47 7.54
CA GLY A 18 -1.56 23.25 7.45
C GLY A 18 -0.47 22.36 6.88
N ALA A 19 0.19 22.84 5.82
CA ALA A 19 1.42 22.24 5.34
C ALA A 19 2.42 22.30 6.50
N ALA A 20 2.53 21.19 7.24
CA ALA A 20 3.70 20.95 8.07
C ALA A 20 4.86 20.75 7.10
N TRP A 21 5.57 21.83 6.75
CA TRP A 21 6.95 21.72 6.31
C TRP A 21 7.76 21.24 7.53
N GLY A 22 7.67 19.96 7.80
CA GLY A 22 8.26 19.27 8.92
C GLY A 22 8.46 17.83 8.52
N ALA A 23 9.53 17.20 9.02
CA ALA A 23 9.98 15.86 8.67
C ALA A 23 8.82 14.87 8.44
N ASP A 24 8.96 14.00 7.43
CA ASP A 24 7.97 12.96 7.13
C ASP A 24 7.59 12.20 8.41
N THR A 25 6.32 12.29 8.80
CA THR A 25 5.82 11.72 10.05
C THR A 25 5.37 10.27 9.85
N LEU A 26 5.17 9.54 10.95
CA LEU A 26 4.55 8.21 10.87
C LEU A 26 3.16 8.30 10.24
N GLY A 27 2.39 9.35 10.57
CA GLY A 27 1.08 9.61 9.97
C GLY A 27 1.12 9.82 8.46
N ASP A 28 2.07 10.62 7.97
CA ASP A 28 2.24 10.86 6.53
C ASP A 28 2.55 9.57 5.77
N ARG A 29 3.41 8.72 6.34
CA ARG A 29 3.73 7.41 5.75
C ARG A 29 2.54 6.46 5.79
N ALA A 30 1.74 6.47 6.86
CA ALA A 30 0.50 5.71 6.95
C ALA A 30 -0.46 6.10 5.81
N ALA A 31 -0.67 7.40 5.64
CA ALA A 31 -1.53 7.95 4.59
C ALA A 31 -1.00 7.62 3.19
N ALA A 32 0.33 7.55 3.01
CA ALA A 32 0.93 7.18 1.74
C ALA A 32 0.68 5.70 1.37
N ILE A 33 0.81 4.79 2.33
CA ILE A 33 0.45 3.37 2.15
C ILE A 33 -1.06 3.22 1.87
N GLU A 34 -1.89 3.98 2.58
CA GLU A 34 -3.34 3.97 2.33
C GLU A 34 -3.65 4.40 0.90
N ARG A 35 -3.04 5.50 0.42
CA ARG A 35 -3.18 5.95 -0.97
C ARG A 35 -2.76 4.88 -1.98
N ALA A 36 -1.59 4.24 -1.77
CA ALA A 36 -1.14 3.13 -2.62
C ALA A 36 -2.13 1.96 -2.64
N SER A 37 -2.89 1.75 -1.57
CA SER A 37 -3.92 0.69 -1.53
C SER A 37 -5.15 1.00 -2.39
N THR A 38 -5.41 2.29 -2.67
CA THR A 38 -6.54 2.74 -3.50
C THR A 38 -6.26 2.69 -5.00
N GLU A 39 -5.01 2.49 -5.39
CA GLU A 39 -4.62 2.36 -6.79
C GLU A 39 -5.12 1.04 -7.41
N PRO A 40 -5.29 0.98 -8.75
CA PRO A 40 -5.55 -0.27 -9.46
C PRO A 40 -4.51 -1.32 -9.07
N ASP A 41 -4.96 -2.51 -8.67
CA ASP A 41 -4.11 -3.59 -8.15
C ASP A 41 -3.37 -3.31 -6.82
N GLY A 42 -3.33 -2.05 -6.37
CA GLY A 42 -2.57 -1.55 -5.23
C GLY A 42 -2.94 -2.22 -3.91
N MET A 43 -4.23 -2.42 -3.66
CA MET A 43 -4.73 -3.15 -2.49
C MET A 43 -4.06 -4.51 -2.31
N ARG A 44 -3.92 -5.30 -3.39
CA ARG A 44 -3.29 -6.62 -3.29
C ARG A 44 -1.78 -6.52 -3.06
N VAL A 45 -1.13 -5.50 -3.63
CA VAL A 45 0.31 -5.26 -3.44
C VAL A 45 0.59 -4.88 -1.99
N VAL A 46 -0.14 -3.89 -1.48
CA VAL A 46 -0.06 -3.42 -0.09
C VAL A 46 -0.33 -4.57 0.88
N LEU A 47 -1.47 -5.26 0.73
CA LEU A 47 -1.88 -6.30 1.66
C LEU A 47 -0.93 -7.52 1.63
N GLY A 48 -0.45 -7.89 0.44
CA GLY A 48 0.56 -8.92 0.29
C GLY A 48 1.92 -8.53 0.89
N HIS A 49 2.30 -7.26 0.80
CA HIS A 49 3.52 -6.74 1.42
C HIS A 49 3.42 -6.72 2.95
N ILE A 50 2.36 -6.14 3.50
CA ILE A 50 2.10 -6.09 4.95
C ILE A 50 2.05 -7.50 5.53
N SER A 51 1.36 -8.44 4.86
CA SER A 51 1.29 -9.84 5.29
C SER A 51 2.66 -10.48 5.45
N ARG A 52 3.55 -10.33 4.45
CA ARG A 52 4.91 -10.86 4.52
C ARG A 52 5.75 -10.17 5.59
N LYS A 53 5.65 -8.84 5.68
CA LYS A 53 6.47 -8.02 6.59
C LYS A 53 6.10 -8.26 8.05
N LEU A 54 4.82 -8.44 8.34
CA LEU A 54 4.34 -8.73 9.69
C LEU A 54 4.36 -10.23 10.03
N ALA A 55 4.49 -11.11 9.02
CA ALA A 55 4.28 -12.55 9.09
C ALA A 55 2.86 -12.92 9.56
N ILE A 56 1.86 -12.13 9.15
CA ILE A 56 0.44 -12.33 9.47
C ILE A 56 -0.30 -12.69 8.17
N PRO A 57 -1.15 -13.74 8.15
CA PRO A 57 -1.94 -14.07 6.97
C PRO A 57 -2.85 -12.92 6.51
N VAL A 58 -3.01 -12.75 5.20
CA VAL A 58 -3.88 -11.72 4.60
C VAL A 58 -5.29 -11.74 5.18
N GLU A 59 -5.89 -12.91 5.37
CA GLU A 59 -7.25 -13.00 5.91
C GLU A 59 -7.33 -12.53 7.36
N LYS A 60 -6.30 -12.77 8.17
CA LYS A 60 -6.22 -12.24 9.54
C LYS A 60 -6.16 -10.71 9.52
N LEU A 61 -5.34 -10.13 8.64
CA LEU A 61 -5.26 -8.68 8.47
C LEU A 61 -6.60 -8.08 8.02
N ARG A 62 -7.34 -8.75 7.13
CA ARG A 62 -8.67 -8.30 6.71
C ARG A 62 -9.69 -8.35 7.84
N THR A 63 -9.71 -9.44 8.61
CA THR A 63 -10.57 -9.53 9.80
C THR A 63 -10.24 -8.42 10.79
N GLU A 64 -8.96 -8.17 11.05
CA GLU A 64 -8.51 -7.16 11.99
C GLU A 64 -8.83 -5.74 11.48
N HIS A 65 -8.63 -5.45 10.20
CA HIS A 65 -9.08 -4.21 9.56
C HIS A 65 -10.58 -3.97 9.77
N GLN A 66 -11.41 -5.01 9.60
CA GLN A 66 -12.86 -4.89 9.82
C GLN A 66 -13.24 -4.69 11.30
N GLN A 67 -12.49 -5.30 12.23
CA GLN A 67 -12.75 -5.19 13.66
C GLN A 67 -12.30 -3.86 14.23
N ILE A 68 -11.14 -3.37 13.82
CA ILE A 68 -10.52 -2.16 14.36
C ILE A 68 -10.95 -0.93 13.56
N GLY A 69 -11.19 -1.07 12.25
CA GLY A 69 -11.61 0.04 11.38
C GLY A 69 -10.49 1.05 11.09
N LEU A 70 -9.23 0.63 11.18
CA LEU A 70 -8.07 1.44 10.76
C LEU A 70 -7.75 1.23 9.29
N GLY A 71 -7.18 2.25 8.63
CA GLY A 71 -6.58 2.11 7.31
C GLY A 71 -5.42 1.11 7.30
N TRP A 72 -4.98 0.68 6.11
CA TRP A 72 -3.93 -0.32 5.98
C TRP A 72 -2.57 0.18 6.45
N GLY A 73 -2.27 1.46 6.19
CA GLY A 73 -1.06 2.10 6.72
C GLY A 73 -1.07 2.21 8.24
N ASP A 74 -2.19 2.66 8.81
CA ASP A 74 -2.39 2.76 10.25
C ASP A 74 -2.28 1.40 10.95
N LEU A 75 -2.92 0.38 10.38
CA LEU A 75 -2.85 -0.99 10.89
C LEU A 75 -1.40 -1.52 10.86
N PHE A 76 -0.63 -1.20 9.81
CA PHE A 76 0.77 -1.59 9.73
C PHE A 76 1.62 -0.93 10.82
N ILE A 77 1.44 0.38 11.04
CA ILE A 77 2.14 1.12 12.11
C ILE A 77 1.77 0.58 13.49
N ALA A 78 0.47 0.35 13.73
CA ALA A 78 0.00 -0.19 14.99
C ALA A 78 0.62 -1.55 15.31
N HIS A 79 0.75 -2.45 14.33
CA HIS A 79 1.44 -3.73 14.51
C HIS A 79 2.94 -3.58 14.78
N ARG A 80 3.62 -2.61 14.15
CA ARG A 80 5.03 -2.34 14.43
C ARG A 80 5.21 -1.81 15.86
N LEU A 81 4.38 -0.85 16.26
CA LEU A 81 4.38 -0.32 17.62
C LEU A 81 4.02 -1.38 18.66
N ALA A 82 3.05 -2.26 18.39
CA ALA A 82 2.66 -3.33 19.30
C ALA A 82 3.84 -4.27 19.62
N LYS A 83 4.70 -4.55 18.63
CA LYS A 83 5.93 -5.36 18.81
C LYS A 83 6.94 -4.71 19.76
N GLU A 84 7.03 -3.38 19.75
CA GLU A 84 7.99 -2.62 20.58
C GLU A 84 7.42 -2.26 21.97
N THR A 85 6.12 -1.95 22.06
CA THR A 85 5.49 -1.36 23.25
C THR A 85 4.79 -2.38 24.17
N ARG A 86 4.69 -3.65 23.75
CA ARG A 86 3.87 -4.71 24.40
C ARG A 86 2.38 -4.38 24.50
N LEU A 87 1.91 -3.34 23.81
CA LEU A 87 0.49 -2.98 23.72
C LEU A 87 -0.20 -3.77 22.62
N THR A 88 -1.52 -3.88 22.72
CA THR A 88 -2.32 -4.44 21.64
C THR A 88 -2.60 -3.40 20.57
N VAL A 89 -2.84 -3.86 19.34
CA VAL A 89 -3.24 -2.99 18.21
C VAL A 89 -4.51 -2.21 18.55
N GLU A 90 -5.43 -2.81 19.31
CA GLU A 90 -6.68 -2.16 19.75
C GLU A 90 -6.43 -1.01 20.74
N GLN A 91 -5.48 -1.16 21.67
CA GLN A 91 -5.09 -0.10 22.61
C GLN A 91 -4.48 1.09 21.85
N LEU A 92 -3.56 0.80 20.92
CA LEU A 92 -2.94 1.80 20.07
C LEU A 92 -3.97 2.50 19.16
N ALA A 93 -4.91 1.75 18.60
CA ALA A 93 -6.03 2.30 17.83
C ALA A 93 -6.93 3.18 18.71
N GLY A 94 -7.13 2.84 19.97
CA GLY A 94 -7.83 3.67 20.95
C GLY A 94 -7.14 5.02 21.14
N GLU A 95 -5.81 5.03 21.27
CA GLU A 95 -5.04 6.26 21.36
C GLU A 95 -5.11 7.11 20.09
N LEU A 96 -5.03 6.50 18.91
CA LEU A 96 -5.21 7.22 17.65
C LEU A 96 -6.59 7.88 17.57
N ARG A 97 -7.65 7.15 17.94
CA ARG A 97 -9.02 7.68 17.97
C ARG A 97 -9.24 8.76 19.02
N SER A 98 -8.39 8.82 20.06
CA SER A 98 -8.40 9.90 21.04
C SER A 98 -7.83 11.22 20.50
N GLY A 99 -7.36 11.23 19.25
CA GLY A 99 -6.82 12.41 18.56
C GLY A 99 -5.29 12.52 18.62
N ARG A 100 -4.60 11.54 19.22
CA ARG A 100 -3.13 11.49 19.21
C ARG A 100 -2.62 11.03 17.85
N THR A 101 -1.49 11.56 17.44
CA THR A 101 -0.75 11.13 16.25
C THR A 101 0.10 9.89 16.55
N TRP A 102 0.47 9.14 15.51
CA TRP A 102 1.36 7.98 15.67
C TRP A 102 2.71 8.33 16.29
N ASP A 103 3.28 9.49 15.94
CA ASP A 103 4.52 9.99 16.51
C ASP A 103 4.38 10.29 18.01
N GLU A 104 3.27 10.88 18.43
CA GLU A 104 2.97 11.12 19.85
C GLU A 104 2.79 9.81 20.61
N ILE A 105 2.07 8.84 20.03
CA ILE A 105 1.87 7.51 20.63
C ILE A 105 3.20 6.78 20.77
N ALA A 106 4.04 6.78 19.72
CA ALA A 106 5.37 6.17 19.77
C ALA A 106 6.22 6.77 20.90
N ARG A 107 6.31 8.10 20.95
CA ARG A 107 7.08 8.81 21.98
C ARG A 107 6.51 8.60 23.39
N ALA A 108 5.19 8.58 23.54
CA ALA A 108 4.52 8.33 24.82
C ALA A 108 4.90 6.96 25.40
N HIS A 109 5.11 5.97 24.53
CA HIS A 109 5.54 4.62 24.89
C HIS A 109 7.05 4.38 24.75
N LYS A 110 7.84 5.47 24.71
CA LYS A 110 9.32 5.45 24.65
C LYS A 110 9.89 4.74 23.41
N VAL A 111 9.14 4.68 22.34
CA VAL A 111 9.60 4.21 21.03
C VAL A 111 10.06 5.42 20.22
N ASP A 112 11.27 5.36 19.69
CA ASP A 112 11.77 6.38 18.78
C ASP A 112 11.05 6.24 17.42
N PRO A 113 10.32 7.28 16.95
CA PRO A 113 9.62 7.20 15.67
C PRO A 113 10.57 7.18 14.46
N ALA A 114 11.80 7.71 14.57
CA ALA A 114 12.73 7.81 13.45
C ALA A 114 13.06 6.46 12.77
N PRO A 115 13.47 5.40 13.49
CA PRO A 115 13.71 4.09 12.87
C PRO A 115 12.45 3.47 12.27
N LEU A 116 11.27 3.71 12.86
CA LEU A 116 10.01 3.24 12.29
C LEU A 116 9.68 3.95 10.98
N ILE A 117 9.88 5.27 10.91
CA ILE A 117 9.67 6.08 9.69
C ILE A 117 10.53 5.53 8.55
N VAL A 118 11.81 5.23 8.80
CA VAL A 118 12.72 4.66 7.78
C VAL A 118 12.24 3.29 7.31
N GLU A 119 11.83 2.42 8.23
CA GLU A 119 11.34 1.08 7.88
C GLU A 119 10.04 1.13 7.06
N ILE A 120 9.12 2.02 7.43
CA ILE A 120 7.84 2.19 6.73
C ILE A 120 8.10 2.81 5.35
N GLN A 121 9.05 3.75 5.24
CA GLN A 121 9.46 4.29 3.94
C GLN A 121 9.99 3.19 3.02
N GLN A 122 10.91 2.35 3.50
CA GLN A 122 11.43 1.22 2.70
C GLN A 122 10.31 0.26 2.28
N SER A 123 9.30 0.11 3.13
CA SER A 123 8.13 -0.72 2.84
C SER A 123 7.26 -0.10 1.75
N GLN A 124 7.08 1.22 1.79
CA GLN A 124 6.39 1.97 0.75
C GLN A 124 7.13 1.88 -0.59
N ASP A 125 8.45 2.15 -0.61
CA ASP A 125 9.25 2.03 -1.83
C ASP A 125 9.16 0.63 -2.47
N ALA A 126 9.05 -0.41 -1.64
CA ALA A 126 8.90 -1.80 -2.10
C ALA A 126 7.48 -2.14 -2.59
N ILE A 127 6.46 -1.39 -2.16
CA ILE A 127 5.09 -1.46 -2.68
C ILE A 127 5.05 -0.75 -4.03
N ASP A 128 5.56 0.47 -4.11
CA ASP A 128 5.55 1.30 -5.31
C ASP A 128 6.26 0.61 -6.47
N ARG A 129 7.49 0.10 -6.24
CA ARG A 129 8.23 -0.67 -7.27
C ARG A 129 7.48 -1.91 -7.77
N ARG A 130 6.69 -2.56 -6.92
CA ARG A 130 5.90 -3.74 -7.30
C ARG A 130 4.61 -3.38 -8.03
N ALA A 131 4.04 -2.21 -7.75
CA ALA A 131 2.92 -1.68 -8.50
C ALA A 131 3.35 -1.28 -9.92
N GLU A 132 4.53 -0.68 -10.06
CA GLU A 132 5.14 -0.33 -11.35
C GLU A 132 5.42 -1.57 -12.23
N ASP A 133 6.06 -2.61 -11.67
CA ASP A 133 6.38 -3.84 -12.41
C ASP A 133 5.14 -4.56 -12.96
N LYS A 134 3.97 -4.35 -12.33
CA LYS A 134 2.71 -4.97 -12.72
C LYS A 134 1.82 -4.08 -13.60
N SER A 135 2.13 -2.80 -13.73
CA SER A 135 1.40 -1.89 -14.62
C SER A 135 1.78 -2.22 -16.06
N PRO A 136 0.84 -2.66 -16.93
CA PRO A 136 1.16 -2.86 -18.33
C PRO A 136 1.52 -1.50 -18.92
N ASN A 137 2.78 -1.30 -19.30
CA ASN A 137 3.20 -0.15 -20.09
C ASN A 137 2.22 0.03 -21.26
N PRO A 138 1.46 1.14 -21.36
CA PRO A 138 0.66 1.42 -22.55
C PRO A 138 1.52 2.00 -23.68
N MET A 139 2.78 1.53 -23.85
CA MET A 139 3.61 1.85 -25.01
C MET A 139 4.84 0.94 -25.12
N THR A 140 4.66 -0.21 -25.77
CA THR A 140 5.62 -0.72 -26.78
C THR A 140 4.83 -1.33 -27.93
N LEU A 141 4.00 -0.52 -28.59
CA LEU A 141 3.61 -0.73 -29.98
C LEU A 141 4.61 0.04 -30.86
N SER A 142 5.88 -0.41 -30.90
CA SER A 142 6.91 -0.04 -31.89
C SER A 142 8.23 -0.78 -31.58
N GLY A 143 8.56 -1.80 -32.38
CA GLY A 143 9.92 -2.37 -32.43
C GLY A 143 9.98 -3.92 -32.50
N PRO A 144 10.68 -4.52 -33.47
CA PRO A 144 10.47 -5.90 -33.93
C PRO A 144 11.06 -6.94 -32.96
N GLY A 145 10.33 -8.04 -32.79
CA GLY A 145 10.69 -9.12 -31.87
C GLY A 145 11.95 -9.91 -32.30
N PRO A 146 12.75 -10.41 -31.34
CA PRO A 146 13.65 -11.52 -31.59
C PRO A 146 12.87 -12.82 -31.44
N GLY A 147 12.90 -13.61 -32.51
CA GLY A 147 12.09 -14.81 -32.71
C GLY A 147 12.21 -15.86 -31.60
N GLN A 148 11.04 -16.39 -31.25
CA GLN A 148 10.90 -17.78 -30.84
C GLN A 148 11.40 -18.70 -31.97
N PRO A 149 12.28 -19.67 -31.70
CA PRO A 149 12.41 -20.82 -32.58
C PRO A 149 11.20 -21.75 -32.34
N SER A 150 10.14 -21.54 -33.13
CA SER A 150 9.06 -22.51 -33.29
C SER A 150 9.61 -23.73 -34.03
N ALA A 151 9.97 -24.77 -33.28
CA ALA A 151 10.22 -26.09 -33.82
C ALA A 151 8.89 -26.71 -34.26
N SER A 152 8.55 -26.58 -35.54
CA SER A 152 7.56 -27.43 -36.23
C SER A 152 7.70 -27.24 -37.74
N GLY A 153 8.30 -28.22 -38.41
CA GLY A 153 8.43 -28.26 -39.86
C GLY A 153 8.64 -29.68 -40.34
N LEU A 154 7.55 -30.37 -40.63
CA LEU A 154 7.52 -31.61 -41.39
C LEU A 154 8.07 -31.39 -42.81
N GLY A 155 8.81 -32.39 -43.31
CA GLY A 155 8.65 -32.80 -44.72
C GLY A 155 9.90 -32.76 -45.59
N GLY A 156 10.34 -33.95 -46.01
CA GLY A 156 10.60 -34.18 -47.44
C GLY A 156 12.05 -34.35 -47.89
N ALA A 157 12.28 -35.53 -48.48
CA ALA A 157 13.22 -35.83 -49.57
C ALA A 157 14.71 -36.04 -49.24
N GLY A 158 15.19 -37.26 -49.52
CA GLY A 158 16.62 -37.59 -49.64
C GLY A 158 17.31 -36.84 -50.80
N PRO A 159 18.62 -37.06 -51.01
CA PRO A 159 19.07 -38.32 -51.60
C PRO A 159 20.37 -38.89 -51.01
N GLN A 160 20.68 -40.12 -51.43
CA GLN A 160 21.95 -40.80 -51.23
C GLN A 160 23.17 -39.98 -51.67
N ARG A 161 24.31 -40.18 -50.99
CA ARG A 161 25.55 -40.59 -51.67
C ARG A 161 26.60 -41.16 -50.72
N ARG A 162 27.27 -42.18 -51.26
CA ARG A 162 28.40 -42.98 -50.78
C ARG A 162 29.58 -42.14 -50.27
N TYR A 163 30.32 -42.69 -49.31
CA TYR A 163 31.66 -43.26 -49.52
C TYR A 163 31.94 -44.32 -48.46
#